data_AF-A0A7J9VI49-F1
#
_entry.id   AF-A0A7J9VI49-F1
#
_cell.length_a   1.000
_cell.length_b   1.000
_cell.length_c   1.000
_cell.angle_alpha   90.00
_cell.angle_beta   90.00
_cell.angle_gamma   90.00
#
_symmetry.space_group_name_H-M   'P 1'
#
loop_
_entity.id
_entity.type
_entity.pdbx_description
1 polymer ?
#
loop_
_entity_poly.entity_id
_entity_poly.type
_entity_poly.pdbx_seq_one_letter_code
_entity_poly.pdbx_strand_id
1 'polypeptide(L)'
;MSLYLPVWVINAEHLRNVPGRKTDVADSVWITQLLEHGLVRPSFVPAKPIRMLRDLTRHGRRLSEERTRVIQRLEKVLQDSGIKLTSVASTILTKSGRAILQALLQGETDSAVLAELAKGRLRSKIPALQEALSNRFRPEHHGALVKQLLEHVDFLDAAIAETHERVAVRLRPVEPMVELIT
;
A
#
# COMPACT_ATOMS: atom_id res chain seq x y z
N MET A 1 27.08 0.89 37.05
CA MET A 1 27.93 1.31 35.92
C MET A 1 27.52 0.46 34.72
N SER A 2 26.78 1.01 33.76
CA SER A 2 26.29 0.26 32.61
C SER A 2 27.47 -0.06 31.68
N LEU A 3 27.76 -1.34 31.43
CA LEU A 3 28.91 -1.84 30.65
C LEU A 3 28.77 -1.65 29.12
N TYR A 4 27.91 -0.73 28.66
CA TYR A 4 27.65 -0.52 27.24
C TYR A 4 28.27 0.78 26.76
N LEU A 5 29.20 0.68 25.81
CA LEU A 5 29.69 1.84 25.05
C LEU A 5 28.55 2.39 24.17
N PRO A 6 28.23 3.70 24.24
CA PRO A 6 27.20 4.30 23.40
C PRO A 6 27.65 4.26 21.94
N VAL A 7 26.87 3.61 21.08
CA VAL A 7 27.13 3.53 19.64
C VAL A 7 26.53 4.74 18.94
N TRP A 8 27.34 5.49 18.18
CA TRP A 8 26.89 6.62 17.37
C TRP A 8 26.65 6.18 15.93
N VAL A 9 25.49 6.54 15.40
CA VAL A 9 25.25 6.53 13.95
C VAL A 9 25.55 7.95 13.47
N ILE A 10 26.42 8.13 12.48
CA ILE A 10 26.78 9.46 11.95
C ILE A 10 26.33 9.55 10.49
N ASN A 11 25.75 10.67 10.09
CA ASN A 11 25.40 10.92 8.69
C ASN A 11 26.68 11.01 7.84
N ALA A 12 26.79 10.17 6.81
CA ALA A 12 27.93 10.15 5.90
C ALA A 12 28.16 11.47 5.16
N GLU A 13 27.13 12.30 4.99
CA GLU A 13 27.27 13.65 4.45
C GLU A 13 28.14 14.54 5.34
N HIS A 14 28.03 14.42 6.66
CA HIS A 14 28.90 15.14 7.60
C HIS A 14 30.34 14.61 7.62
N LEU A 15 30.58 13.45 6.99
CA LEU A 15 31.88 12.80 6.87
C LEU A 15 32.49 12.99 5.46
N ARG A 16 31.70 13.47 4.48
CA ARG A 16 32.16 13.65 3.10
C ARG A 16 33.05 14.88 3.00
N ASN A 17 34.20 14.68 2.35
CA ASN A 17 35.20 15.65 1.87
C ASN A 17 36.59 15.54 2.51
N VAL A 18 37.21 14.35 2.47
CA VAL A 18 38.67 14.25 2.55
C VAL A 18 39.20 13.44 1.35
N PRO A 19 39.75 14.09 0.32
CA PRO A 19 40.39 13.39 -0.78
C PRO A 19 41.55 12.51 -0.28
N GLY A 20 41.66 11.27 -0.78
CA GLY A 20 42.87 10.46 -0.63
C GLY A 20 42.85 9.32 0.41
N ARG A 21 41.70 8.78 0.82
CA ARG A 21 41.65 7.63 1.76
C ARG A 21 40.93 6.44 1.12
N LYS A 22 41.61 5.30 1.05
CA LYS A 22 41.20 4.11 0.27
C LYS A 22 41.15 2.84 1.12
N THR A 23 41.18 2.96 2.46
CA THR A 23 41.16 1.81 3.38
C THR A 23 40.27 2.06 4.59
N ASP A 24 39.52 1.04 5.02
CA ASP A 24 38.62 1.10 6.19
C ASP A 24 39.35 1.49 7.49
N VAL A 25 40.63 1.12 7.60
CA VAL A 25 41.49 1.48 8.73
C VAL A 25 41.70 3.00 8.79
N ALA A 26 42.06 3.62 7.66
CA ALA A 26 42.29 5.08 7.60
C ALA A 26 40.99 5.86 7.87
N ASP A 27 39.85 5.34 7.43
CA ASP A 27 38.54 5.94 7.69
C ASP A 27 38.15 5.84 9.18
N SER A 28 38.45 4.72 9.84
CA SER A 28 38.17 4.56 11.28
C SER A 28 38.98 5.52 12.17
N VAL A 29 40.26 5.72 11.85
CA VAL A 29 41.13 6.69 12.53
C VAL A 29 40.59 8.11 12.34
N TRP A 30 40.16 8.44 11.13
CA TRP A 30 39.59 9.75 10.83
C TRP A 30 38.30 10.04 11.58
N ILE A 31 37.36 9.09 11.57
CA ILE A 31 36.10 9.23 12.29
C ILE A 31 36.36 9.43 13.79
N THR A 32 37.37 8.76 14.34
CA THR A 32 37.80 8.93 15.74
C THR A 32 38.30 10.35 16.00
N GLN A 33 39.16 10.90 15.13
CA GLN A 33 39.64 12.29 15.25
C GLN A 33 38.50 13.31 15.16
N LEU A 34 37.58 13.14 14.22
CA LEU A 34 36.41 14.01 14.10
C LEU A 34 35.54 13.97 15.36
N LEU A 35 35.39 12.79 15.97
CA LEU A 35 34.67 12.59 17.21
C LEU A 35 35.37 13.28 18.40
N GLU A 36 36.67 13.07 18.56
CA GLU A 36 37.48 13.67 19.64
C GLU A 36 37.47 15.21 19.58
N HIS A 37 37.48 15.78 18.38
CA HIS A 37 37.39 17.22 18.16
C HIS A 37 35.96 17.78 18.19
N GLY A 38 34.93 16.95 18.40
CA GLY A 38 33.54 17.39 18.43
C GLY A 38 32.99 17.90 17.10
N LEU A 39 33.63 17.54 15.99
CA LEU A 39 33.28 17.99 14.63
C LEU A 39 32.11 17.20 14.01
N VAL A 40 31.68 16.13 14.68
CA VAL A 40 30.54 15.30 14.28
C VAL A 40 29.57 15.13 15.43
N ARG A 41 28.28 15.00 15.10
CA ARG A 41 27.20 14.74 16.05
C ARG A 41 26.50 13.43 15.71
N PRO A 42 25.97 12.69 16.71
CA PRO A 42 25.17 11.52 16.45
C PRO A 42 23.90 11.92 15.68
N SER A 43 23.57 11.13 14.66
CA SER A 43 22.30 11.18 13.97
C SER A 43 21.17 10.80 14.92
N PHE A 44 20.02 11.42 14.74
CA PHE A 44 18.82 11.03 15.46
C PHE A 44 18.39 9.61 15.08
N VAL A 45 18.38 8.72 16.07
CA VAL A 45 17.84 7.37 15.96
C VAL A 45 16.63 7.28 16.90
N PRO A 46 15.38 7.15 16.38
CA PRO A 46 14.20 7.07 17.23
C PRO A 46 14.30 5.91 18.22
N ALA A 47 13.65 6.03 19.39
CA ALA A 47 13.59 4.94 20.36
C ALA A 47 13.01 3.64 19.74
N LYS A 48 13.40 2.48 20.26
CA LYS A 48 13.00 1.17 19.73
C LYS A 48 11.48 1.04 19.46
N PRO A 49 10.58 1.47 20.36
CA PRO A 49 9.14 1.41 20.10
C PRO A 49 8.71 2.20 18.86
N ILE A 50 9.28 3.38 18.64
CA ILE A 50 8.98 4.24 17.48
C ILE A 50 9.48 3.58 16.19
N ARG A 51 10.66 2.94 16.21
CA ARG A 51 11.16 2.21 15.03
C ARG A 51 10.25 1.05 14.67
N MET A 52 9.83 0.25 15.64
CA MET A 52 8.88 -0.86 15.43
C MET A 52 7.52 -0.37 14.88
N LEU A 53 7.02 0.76 15.37
CA LEU A 53 5.82 1.39 14.84
C LEU A 53 6.01 1.85 13.38
N ARG A 54 7.15 2.46 13.05
CA ARG A 54 7.48 2.89 11.68
C ARG A 54 7.54 1.71 10.71
N ASP A 55 8.02 0.55 11.14
CA ASP A 55 8.05 -0.63 10.28
C ASP A 55 6.65 -1.09 9.91
N LEU A 56 5.71 -1.09 10.87
CA LEU A 56 4.31 -1.43 10.63
C LEU A 56 3.60 -0.41 9.73
N THR A 57 3.77 0.89 9.96
CA THR A 57 3.12 1.91 9.12
C THR A 57 3.66 1.90 7.69
N ARG A 58 4.97 1.67 7.51
CA ARG A 58 5.58 1.46 6.20
C ARG A 58 5.06 0.20 5.52
N HIS A 59 4.88 -0.89 6.28
CA HIS A 59 4.29 -2.12 5.75
C HIS A 59 2.84 -1.90 5.28
N GLY A 60 2.00 -1.26 6.10
CA GLY A 60 0.62 -0.93 5.73
C GLY A 60 0.52 -0.05 4.48
N ARG A 61 1.46 0.91 4.32
CA ARG A 61 1.58 1.70 3.08
C ARG A 61 1.89 0.81 1.87
N ARG A 62 2.86 -0.11 1.97
CA ARG A 62 3.21 -1.02 0.86
C ARG A 62 2.03 -1.91 0.47
N LEU A 63 1.32 -2.49 1.44
CA LEU A 63 0.12 -3.28 1.18
C LEU A 63 -0.95 -2.46 0.44
N SER A 64 -1.14 -1.21 0.83
CA SER A 64 -2.09 -0.30 0.16
C SER A 64 -1.69 0.03 -1.28
N GLU A 65 -0.38 0.24 -1.52
CA GLU A 65 0.16 0.43 -2.87
C GLU A 65 0.02 -0.85 -3.73
N GLU A 66 0.29 -2.02 -3.15
CA GLU A 66 0.10 -3.32 -3.80
C GLU A 66 -1.37 -3.55 -4.16
N ARG A 67 -2.29 -3.28 -3.24
CA ARG A 67 -3.74 -3.37 -3.47
C ARG A 67 -4.16 -2.51 -4.65
N THR A 68 -3.67 -1.27 -4.72
CA THR A 68 -3.93 -0.37 -5.84
C THR A 68 -3.46 -0.98 -7.17
N ARG A 69 -2.27 -1.59 -7.20
CA ARG A 69 -1.74 -2.26 -8.40
C ARG A 69 -2.59 -3.48 -8.79
N VAL A 70 -3.09 -4.26 -7.84
CA VAL A 70 -3.98 -5.40 -8.12
C VAL A 70 -5.29 -4.92 -8.73
N ILE A 71 -5.89 -3.85 -8.20
CA ILE A 71 -7.13 -3.25 -8.74
C ILE A 71 -6.92 -2.75 -10.17
N GLN A 72 -5.79 -2.11 -10.45
CA GLN A 72 -5.45 -1.67 -11.81
C GLN A 72 -5.27 -2.84 -12.78
N ARG A 73 -4.72 -3.97 -12.32
CA ARG A 73 -4.66 -5.19 -13.14
C ARG A 73 -6.03 -5.79 -13.40
N LEU A 74 -6.89 -5.81 -12.37
CA LEU A 74 -8.29 -6.23 -12.51
C LEU A 74 -9.01 -5.38 -13.56
N GLU A 75 -8.84 -4.06 -13.50
CA GLU A 75 -9.39 -3.13 -14.49
C GLU A 75 -8.93 -3.44 -15.92
N LYS A 76 -7.63 -3.70 -16.10
CA LYS A 76 -7.08 -4.05 -17.42
C LYS A 76 -7.72 -5.32 -17.99
N VAL A 77 -7.83 -6.38 -17.18
CA VAL A 77 -8.49 -7.64 -17.60
C VAL A 77 -9.94 -7.39 -18.04
N LEU A 78 -10.66 -6.54 -17.32
CA LEU A 78 -12.04 -6.17 -17.69
C LEU A 78 -12.06 -5.39 -19.01
N GLN A 79 -11.16 -4.42 -19.18
CA GLN A 79 -11.06 -3.63 -20.41
C GLN A 79 -10.70 -4.49 -21.63
N ASP A 80 -9.83 -5.49 -21.47
CA ASP A 80 -9.49 -6.45 -22.53
C ASP A 80 -10.71 -7.25 -22.99
N SER A 81 -11.65 -7.51 -22.08
CA SER A 81 -12.95 -8.12 -22.38
C SER A 81 -14.02 -7.13 -22.88
N GLY A 82 -13.71 -5.84 -22.99
CA GLY A 82 -14.62 -4.77 -23.42
C GLY A 82 -15.39 -4.07 -22.29
N ILE A 83 -15.24 -4.50 -21.03
CA ILE A 83 -15.94 -3.93 -19.88
C ILE A 83 -15.20 -2.67 -19.39
N LYS A 84 -15.92 -1.53 -19.35
CA LYS A 84 -15.40 -0.22 -18.90
C LYS A 84 -16.16 0.34 -17.71
N LEU A 85 -16.34 -0.46 -16.64
CA LEU A 85 -17.17 -0.09 -15.47
C LEU A 85 -16.80 1.27 -14.83
N THR A 86 -15.51 1.62 -14.82
CA THR A 86 -14.98 2.88 -14.25
C THR A 86 -15.30 4.14 -15.06
N SER A 87 -15.84 4.01 -16.28
CA SER A 87 -16.39 5.18 -17.00
C SER A 87 -17.73 5.65 -16.40
N VAL A 88 -18.43 4.79 -15.65
CA VAL A 88 -19.76 5.06 -15.09
C VAL A 88 -19.73 5.08 -13.56
N ALA A 89 -19.02 4.12 -12.96
CA ALA A 89 -18.83 3.97 -11.52
C ALA A 89 -17.53 4.62 -11.05
N SER A 90 -17.49 5.09 -9.79
CA SER A 90 -16.30 5.71 -9.22
C SER A 90 -15.13 4.75 -9.02
N THR A 91 -15.42 3.46 -8.84
CA THR A 91 -14.43 2.39 -8.71
C THR A 91 -15.07 1.04 -9.00
N ILE A 92 -14.25 0.05 -9.35
CA ILE A 92 -14.68 -1.32 -9.68
C ILE A 92 -15.18 -2.05 -8.42
N LEU A 93 -14.59 -1.79 -7.26
CA LEU A 93 -14.86 -2.55 -6.03
C LEU A 93 -15.99 -1.97 -5.16
N THR A 94 -16.93 -1.25 -5.77
CA THR A 94 -18.17 -0.85 -5.06
C THR A 94 -19.05 -2.08 -4.76
N LYS A 95 -20.07 -1.94 -3.91
CA LYS A 95 -21.07 -3.00 -3.68
C LYS A 95 -21.72 -3.47 -4.99
N SER A 96 -22.03 -2.53 -5.89
CA SER A 96 -22.57 -2.85 -7.22
C SER A 96 -21.53 -3.55 -8.09
N GLY A 97 -20.31 -3.03 -8.14
CA GLY A 97 -19.25 -3.61 -8.97
C GLY A 97 -18.84 -5.01 -8.53
N ARG A 98 -18.80 -5.30 -7.22
CA ARG A 98 -18.60 -6.67 -6.72
C ARG A 98 -19.73 -7.61 -7.12
N ALA A 99 -20.99 -7.16 -7.06
CA ALA A 99 -22.12 -7.97 -7.50
C ALA A 99 -22.04 -8.30 -9.00
N ILE A 100 -21.68 -7.30 -9.84
CA ILE A 100 -21.47 -7.46 -11.27
C ILE A 100 -20.32 -8.45 -11.56
N LEU A 101 -19.18 -8.30 -10.89
CA LEU A 101 -18.04 -9.22 -11.07
C LEU A 101 -18.38 -10.65 -10.63
N GLN A 102 -19.15 -10.80 -9.56
CA GLN A 102 -19.60 -12.13 -9.13
C GLN A 102 -20.54 -12.77 -10.15
N ALA A 103 -21.47 -12.00 -10.73
CA ALA A 103 -22.36 -12.49 -11.77
C ALA A 103 -21.59 -12.90 -13.04
N LEU A 104 -20.59 -12.10 -13.45
CA LEU A 104 -19.67 -12.46 -14.54
C LEU A 104 -18.93 -13.78 -14.27
N LEU A 105 -18.46 -13.99 -13.04
CA LEU A 105 -17.82 -15.25 -12.64
C LEU A 105 -18.79 -16.44 -12.59
N GLN A 106 -20.09 -16.19 -12.45
CA GLN A 106 -21.15 -17.19 -12.52
C GLN A 106 -21.63 -17.45 -13.97
N GLY A 107 -21.05 -16.75 -14.95
CA GLY A 107 -21.34 -16.94 -16.37
C GLY A 107 -22.36 -15.96 -16.95
N GLU A 108 -22.87 -15.01 -16.17
CA GLU A 108 -23.75 -13.98 -16.69
C GLU A 108 -22.96 -12.97 -17.52
N THR A 109 -23.38 -12.76 -18.77
CA THR A 109 -22.72 -11.83 -19.71
C THR A 109 -23.68 -10.83 -20.34
N ASP A 110 -24.99 -10.94 -20.09
CA ASP A 110 -26.00 -9.99 -20.54
C ASP A 110 -25.83 -8.65 -19.81
N SER A 111 -25.50 -7.60 -20.57
CA SER A 111 -25.25 -6.27 -20.03
C SER A 111 -26.48 -5.66 -19.37
N ALA A 112 -27.71 -6.00 -19.79
CA ALA A 112 -28.94 -5.55 -19.16
C ALA A 112 -29.14 -6.18 -17.79
N VAL A 113 -28.91 -7.49 -17.68
CA VAL A 113 -28.98 -8.21 -16.40
C VAL A 113 -27.92 -7.70 -15.42
N LEU A 114 -26.69 -7.54 -15.89
CA LEU A 114 -25.59 -7.03 -15.07
C LEU A 114 -25.85 -5.58 -14.61
N ALA A 115 -26.41 -4.73 -15.47
CA ALA A 115 -26.70 -3.34 -15.11
C ALA A 115 -27.76 -3.22 -14.00
N GLU A 116 -28.73 -4.13 -13.92
CA GLU A 116 -29.75 -4.13 -12.86
C GLU A 116 -29.20 -4.44 -11.47
N LEU A 117 -28.01 -5.04 -11.37
CA LEU A 117 -27.29 -5.23 -10.11
C LEU A 117 -26.79 -3.91 -9.50
N ALA A 118 -26.92 -2.79 -10.22
CA ALA A 118 -26.62 -1.46 -9.72
C ALA A 118 -27.46 -1.11 -8.48
N LYS A 119 -26.77 -0.57 -7.47
CA LYS A 119 -27.36 -0.06 -6.23
C LYS A 119 -27.16 1.45 -6.08
N GLY A 120 -28.08 2.10 -5.37
CA GLY A 120 -28.00 3.53 -5.03
C GLY A 120 -27.89 4.44 -6.26
N ARG A 121 -26.95 5.40 -6.21
CA ARG A 121 -26.73 6.39 -7.29
C ARG A 121 -26.35 5.78 -8.64
N LEU A 122 -25.92 4.52 -8.69
CA LEU A 122 -25.58 3.86 -9.95
C LEU A 122 -26.84 3.44 -10.73
N ARG A 123 -28.00 3.30 -10.07
CA ARG A 123 -29.28 2.96 -10.74
C ARG A 123 -29.73 4.02 -11.73
N SER A 124 -29.52 5.30 -11.42
CA SER A 124 -29.84 6.38 -12.37
C SER A 124 -28.95 6.40 -13.61
N LYS A 125 -27.90 5.56 -13.64
CA LYS A 125 -26.95 5.43 -14.75
C LYS A 125 -27.07 4.10 -15.50
N ILE A 126 -28.16 3.34 -15.30
CA ILE A 126 -28.37 2.02 -15.93
C ILE A 126 -28.14 2.05 -17.45
N PRO A 127 -28.66 3.01 -18.24
CA PRO A 127 -28.40 3.04 -19.68
C PRO A 127 -26.90 3.12 -20.03
N ALA A 128 -26.16 4.02 -19.37
CA ALA A 128 -24.71 4.13 -19.56
C ALA A 128 -23.96 2.88 -19.05
N LEU A 129 -24.49 2.24 -18.01
CA LEU A 129 -23.92 1.03 -17.43
C LEU A 129 -24.08 -0.17 -18.37
N GLN A 130 -25.22 -0.31 -19.05
CA GLN A 130 -25.43 -1.34 -20.08
C GLN A 130 -24.41 -1.19 -21.23
N GLU A 131 -24.16 0.05 -21.67
CA GLU A 131 -23.13 0.33 -22.66
C GLU A 131 -21.73 -0.07 -22.15
N ALA A 132 -21.38 0.36 -20.93
CA ALA A 132 -20.08 0.06 -20.33
C ALA A 132 -19.86 -1.43 -19.99
N LEU A 133 -20.94 -2.21 -19.87
CA LEU A 133 -20.92 -3.65 -19.59
C LEU A 133 -21.08 -4.51 -20.85
N SER A 134 -21.26 -3.90 -22.02
CA SER A 134 -21.25 -4.64 -23.28
C SER A 134 -19.87 -5.30 -23.48
N ASN A 135 -19.82 -6.62 -23.56
CA ASN A 135 -18.58 -7.37 -23.34
C ASN A 135 -18.42 -8.58 -24.26
N ARG A 136 -17.18 -9.05 -24.37
CA ARG A 136 -16.79 -10.37 -24.88
C ARG A 136 -16.12 -11.17 -23.76
N PHE A 137 -16.69 -11.08 -22.56
CA PHE A 137 -16.18 -11.76 -21.39
C PHE A 137 -16.24 -13.27 -21.63
N ARG A 138 -15.16 -13.96 -21.28
CA ARG A 138 -15.01 -15.40 -21.45
C ARG A 138 -14.75 -15.96 -20.06
N PRO A 139 -15.74 -16.59 -19.41
CA PRO A 139 -15.59 -17.09 -18.04
C PRO A 139 -14.35 -17.97 -17.86
N GLU A 140 -14.01 -18.77 -18.86
CA GLU A 140 -12.88 -19.71 -18.83
C GLU A 140 -11.52 -19.01 -18.86
N HIS A 141 -11.43 -17.85 -19.50
CA HIS A 141 -10.18 -17.10 -19.65
C HIS A 141 -10.13 -15.87 -18.75
N HIS A 142 -11.00 -14.88 -19.00
CA HIS A 142 -11.05 -13.65 -18.22
C HIS A 142 -11.53 -13.92 -16.79
N GLY A 143 -12.48 -14.84 -16.61
CA GLY A 143 -13.00 -15.20 -15.29
C GLY A 143 -11.94 -15.81 -14.37
N ALA A 144 -11.06 -16.68 -14.90
CA ALA A 144 -9.95 -17.22 -14.13
C ALA A 144 -9.02 -16.13 -13.58
N LEU A 145 -8.67 -15.13 -14.41
CA LEU A 145 -7.84 -14.00 -14.01
C LEU A 145 -8.56 -13.07 -13.01
N VAL A 146 -9.83 -12.74 -13.27
CA VAL A 146 -10.65 -11.90 -12.39
C VAL A 146 -10.79 -12.53 -11.00
N LYS A 147 -11.03 -13.85 -10.93
CA LYS A 147 -11.14 -14.58 -9.67
C LYS A 147 -9.87 -14.46 -8.83
N GLN A 148 -8.71 -14.77 -9.40
CA GLN A 148 -7.43 -14.68 -8.70
C GLN A 148 -7.11 -13.24 -8.23
N LEU A 149 -7.41 -12.25 -9.06
CA LEU A 149 -7.18 -10.84 -8.73
C LEU A 149 -8.12 -10.37 -7.60
N LEU A 150 -9.38 -10.80 -7.60
CA LEU A 150 -10.33 -10.50 -6.52
C LEU A 150 -9.91 -11.16 -5.20
N GLU A 151 -9.52 -12.43 -5.22
CA GLU A 151 -9.01 -13.14 -4.04
C GLU A 151 -7.76 -12.43 -3.47
N HIS A 152 -6.87 -11.94 -4.33
CA HIS A 152 -5.69 -11.19 -3.90
C HIS A 152 -6.05 -9.81 -3.33
N VAL A 153 -7.04 -9.10 -3.90
CA VAL A 153 -7.57 -7.87 -3.29
C VAL A 153 -8.11 -8.16 -1.89
N ASP A 154 -8.90 -9.22 -1.73
CA ASP A 154 -9.53 -9.59 -0.46
C ASP A 154 -8.47 -9.93 0.60
N PHE A 155 -7.43 -10.66 0.20
CA PHE A 155 -6.26 -10.91 1.05
C PHE A 155 -5.59 -9.61 1.50
N LEU A 156 -5.33 -8.68 0.56
CA LEU A 156 -4.69 -7.41 0.87
C LEU A 156 -5.57 -6.52 1.76
N ASP A 157 -6.89 -6.51 1.54
CA ASP A 157 -7.85 -5.81 2.40
C ASP A 157 -7.76 -6.34 3.85
N ALA A 158 -7.73 -7.66 4.03
CA ALA A 158 -7.56 -8.26 5.35
C ALA A 158 -6.19 -7.95 5.99
N ALA A 159 -5.10 -8.04 5.23
CA ALA A 159 -3.75 -7.75 5.71
C ALA A 159 -3.57 -6.28 6.11
N ILE A 160 -4.19 -5.35 5.36
CA ILE A 160 -4.21 -3.92 5.69
C ILE A 160 -4.98 -3.71 7.01
N ALA A 161 -6.16 -4.31 7.16
CA ALA A 161 -6.95 -4.18 8.38
C ALA A 161 -6.20 -4.73 9.60
N GLU A 162 -5.55 -5.89 9.48
CA GLU A 162 -4.72 -6.46 10.55
C GLU A 162 -3.53 -5.54 10.90
N THR A 163 -2.88 -4.98 9.89
CA THR A 163 -1.77 -4.03 10.10
C THR A 163 -2.24 -2.76 10.81
N HIS A 164 -3.40 -2.23 10.44
CA HIS A 164 -4.00 -1.06 11.09
C HIS A 164 -4.33 -1.34 12.56
N GLU A 165 -4.88 -2.51 12.89
CA GLU A 165 -5.13 -2.90 14.28
C GLU A 165 -3.82 -2.97 15.09
N ARG A 166 -2.78 -3.60 14.53
CA ARG A 166 -1.45 -3.67 15.15
C ARG A 166 -0.81 -2.30 15.38
N VAL A 167 -1.10 -1.33 14.51
CA VAL A 167 -0.67 0.07 14.63
C VAL A 167 -1.47 0.77 15.72
N ALA A 168 -2.80 0.67 15.73
CA ALA A 168 -3.67 1.27 16.74
C ALA A 168 -3.29 0.83 18.16
N VAL A 169 -3.06 -0.47 18.36
CA VAL A 169 -2.58 -1.04 19.63
C VAL A 169 -1.29 -0.37 20.11
N ARG A 170 -0.37 -0.03 19.20
CA ARG A 170 0.93 0.59 19.53
C ARG A 170 0.87 2.11 19.66
N LEU A 171 -0.18 2.74 19.13
CA LEU A 171 -0.39 4.18 19.26
C LEU A 171 -1.04 4.57 20.60
N ARG A 172 -1.80 3.68 21.24
CA ARG A 172 -2.43 3.92 22.55
C ARG A 172 -1.56 4.66 23.59
N PRO A 173 -0.27 4.30 23.80
CA PRO A 173 0.57 4.98 24.79
C PRO A 173 0.90 6.44 24.46
N VAL A 174 0.80 6.84 23.19
CA VAL A 174 1.15 8.19 22.70
C VAL A 174 -0.08 8.97 22.23
N GLU A 175 -1.27 8.37 22.27
CA GLU A 175 -2.54 8.96 21.84
C GLU A 175 -2.85 10.31 22.54
N PRO A 176 -2.63 10.47 23.86
CA PRO A 176 -2.81 11.78 24.51
C PRO A 176 -1.87 12.86 23.98
N MET A 177 -0.68 12.50 23.49
CA MET A 177 0.26 13.46 22.90
C MET A 177 -0.13 13.82 21.46
N VAL A 178 -0.81 12.93 20.74
CA VAL A 178 -1.32 13.19 19.38
C VAL A 178 -2.51 14.14 19.43
N GLU A 179 -3.42 13.98 20.41
CA GLU A 179 -4.55 14.89 20.61
C GLU A 179 -4.13 16.33 20.92
N LEU A 180 -2.95 16.54 21.52
CA LEU A 180 -2.42 17.88 21.81
C LEU A 180 -1.94 18.66 20.59
N ILE A 181 -1.76 18.00 19.44
CA ILE A 181 -1.24 18.60 18.20
C ILE A 181 -2.23 18.52 17.03
N THR A 182 -3.46 18.05 17.28
CA THR A 182 -4.53 17.89 16.29
C THR A 182 -5.74 18.71 16.69
#